data_AF-A0A9D6M6R3-F1
#
_entry.id   AF-A0A9D6M6R3-F1
#
_cell.length_a   1.000
_cell.length_b   1.000
_cell.length_c   1.000
_cell.angle_alpha   90.00
_cell.angle_beta   90.00
_cell.angle_gamma   90.00
#
_symmetry.space_group_name_H-M   'P 1'
#
loop_
_entity.id
_entity.type
_entity.pdbx_description
1 polymer ?
#
loop_
_entity_poly.entity_id
_entity_poly.type
_entity_poly.pdbx_seq_one_letter_code
_entity_poly.pdbx_strand_id
1 'polypeptide(L)'
;REIVLAKEPDAPFLFAAHRDFSPGIVGLAAARLTEEFYRPSAVAQIGDETTRGSARSVKEFHITEAFDQCKDLLVRHGGHAAAAGFTVQNEHLDALADALRAVAASAFGDGAPQPSLSIDAAVSLSALNERLMESLRQLEPAGYGNPTPLLAAFDVKLVSARRVGSDGTHLKMQVTDGRTVLDCIAFRQGDWFAKLPHRIDVAFTLEINEWNGERNVQLNVKDLRKAESVMRDA
;
A
#
# COMPACT_ATOMS: atom_id res chain seq x y z
N ARG A 1 15.89 5.28 -5.06
CA ARG A 1 15.89 5.15 -3.57
C ARG A 1 17.03 5.97 -2.97
N GLU A 2 18.29 5.62 -3.23
CA GLU A 2 19.46 6.34 -2.68
C GLU A 2 19.43 7.85 -2.94
N ILE A 3 19.18 8.28 -4.18
CA ILE A 3 19.10 9.72 -4.53
C ILE A 3 18.08 10.49 -3.67
N VAL A 4 16.91 9.88 -3.43
CA VAL A 4 15.83 10.52 -2.66
C VAL A 4 16.19 10.57 -1.18
N LEU A 5 16.60 9.43 -0.63
CA LEU A 5 16.89 9.30 0.80
C LEU A 5 18.16 10.04 1.24
N ALA A 6 19.11 10.26 0.32
CA ALA A 6 20.34 11.00 0.60
C ALA A 6 20.10 12.52 0.71
N LYS A 7 19.13 13.06 -0.04
CA LYS A 7 18.78 14.48 0.04
C LYS A 7 17.84 14.76 1.20
N GLU A 8 16.66 14.13 1.20
CA GLU A 8 15.57 14.48 2.12
C GLU A 8 14.71 13.25 2.45
N PRO A 9 15.10 12.43 3.46
CA PRO A 9 14.42 11.17 3.76
C PRO A 9 12.99 11.35 4.28
N ASP A 10 12.68 12.51 4.86
CA ASP A 10 11.38 12.82 5.45
C ASP A 10 10.54 13.77 4.57
N ALA A 11 10.97 14.03 3.33
CA ALA A 11 10.20 14.87 2.42
C ALA A 11 8.79 14.28 2.18
N PRO A 12 7.74 15.11 2.20
CA PRO A 12 6.37 14.68 1.90
C PRO A 12 6.18 14.36 0.42
N PHE A 13 7.07 14.86 -0.45
CA PHE A 13 7.13 14.52 -1.87
C PHE A 13 8.53 14.02 -2.23
N LEU A 14 8.61 12.84 -2.84
CA LEU A 14 9.87 12.24 -3.23
C LEU A 14 10.25 12.63 -4.67
N PHE A 15 11.38 13.27 -4.86
CA PHE A 15 11.82 13.70 -6.20
C PHE A 15 13.21 13.14 -6.51
N ALA A 16 13.35 12.47 -7.65
CA ALA A 16 14.64 12.00 -8.16
C ALA A 16 14.81 12.36 -9.63
N ALA A 17 15.95 12.96 -9.96
CA ALA A 17 16.31 13.21 -11.35
C ALA A 17 17.78 12.85 -11.59
N HIS A 18 18.04 12.21 -12.72
CA HIS A 18 19.41 11.87 -13.13
C HIS A 18 19.51 11.79 -14.66
N ARG A 19 20.70 12.07 -15.22
CA ARG A 19 20.95 11.99 -16.67
C ARG A 19 20.85 10.55 -17.19
N ASP A 20 21.31 9.59 -16.39
CA ASP A 20 21.34 8.16 -16.75
C ASP A 20 20.00 7.43 -16.58
N PHE A 21 18.94 8.13 -16.18
CA PHE A 21 17.62 7.51 -16.07
C PHE A 21 16.99 7.30 -17.45
N SER A 22 16.47 6.10 -17.70
CA SER A 22 15.79 5.81 -18.96
C SER A 22 14.34 6.33 -18.95
N PRO A 23 13.89 7.08 -19.99
CA PRO A 23 12.51 7.56 -20.09
C PRO A 23 11.45 6.48 -19.93
N GLY A 24 11.71 5.28 -20.44
CA GLY A 24 10.78 4.14 -20.35
C GLY A 24 10.65 3.57 -18.94
N ILE A 25 11.57 3.89 -18.02
CA ILE A 25 11.64 3.30 -16.68
C ILE A 25 11.20 4.29 -15.59
N VAL A 26 11.30 5.61 -15.82
CA VAL A 26 10.99 6.60 -14.78
C VAL A 26 9.58 6.45 -14.18
N GLY A 27 8.58 6.07 -14.99
CA GLY A 27 7.23 5.81 -14.49
C GLY A 27 7.12 4.62 -13.55
N LEU A 28 7.86 3.53 -13.85
CA LEU A 28 7.91 2.35 -12.98
C LEU A 28 8.70 2.65 -11.69
N ALA A 29 9.77 3.43 -11.80
CA ALA A 29 10.55 3.86 -10.65
C ALA A 29 9.71 4.75 -9.69
N ALA A 30 8.95 5.71 -10.23
CA ALA A 30 8.03 6.53 -9.44
C ALA A 30 6.93 5.68 -8.78
N ALA A 31 6.39 4.70 -9.49
CA ALA A 31 5.38 3.79 -8.91
C ALA A 31 5.95 3.03 -7.70
N ARG A 32 7.14 2.45 -7.84
CA ARG A 32 7.82 1.74 -6.75
C ARG A 32 8.15 2.64 -5.56
N LEU A 33 8.59 3.88 -5.79
CA LEU A 33 8.82 4.83 -4.69
C LEU A 33 7.52 5.18 -3.97
N THR A 34 6.43 5.39 -4.71
CA THR A 34 5.12 5.69 -4.13
C THR A 34 4.59 4.51 -3.32
N GLU A 35 4.74 3.29 -3.82
CA GLU A 35 4.34 2.06 -3.13
C GLU A 35 5.17 1.79 -1.87
N GLU A 36 6.50 1.93 -1.95
CA GLU A 36 7.41 1.64 -0.83
C GLU A 36 7.27 2.64 0.32
N PHE A 37 7.15 3.94 -0.01
CA PHE A 37 7.18 5.00 0.99
C PHE A 37 5.81 5.60 1.31
N TYR A 38 4.76 5.23 0.55
CA TYR A 38 3.42 5.81 0.62
C TYR A 38 3.44 7.35 0.56
N ARG A 39 4.20 7.89 -0.39
CA ARG A 39 4.33 9.34 -0.62
C ARG A 39 4.25 9.62 -2.11
N PRO A 40 3.65 10.76 -2.54
CA PRO A 40 3.72 11.15 -3.93
C PRO A 40 5.17 11.28 -4.37
N SER A 41 5.46 10.86 -5.59
CA SER A 41 6.82 10.84 -6.11
C SER A 41 6.93 11.19 -7.58
N ALA A 42 8.05 11.79 -7.95
CA ALA A 42 8.43 12.05 -9.33
C ALA A 42 9.83 11.50 -9.60
N VAL A 43 9.97 10.83 -10.74
CA VAL A 43 11.27 10.41 -11.28
C VAL A 43 11.43 11.00 -12.67
N ALA A 44 12.59 11.57 -12.96
CA ALA A 44 12.83 12.28 -14.21
C ALA A 44 14.22 12.01 -14.80
N GLN A 45 14.29 11.99 -16.14
CA GLN A 45 15.56 12.02 -16.86
C GLN A 45 15.93 13.46 -17.16
N ILE A 46 17.15 13.84 -16.79
CA ILE A 46 17.75 15.12 -17.17
C ILE A 46 18.31 15.01 -18.60
N GLY A 47 17.70 15.71 -19.54
CA GLY A 47 18.19 15.84 -20.91
C GLY A 47 19.14 17.03 -21.08
N ASP A 48 19.39 17.42 -22.33
CA ASP A 48 20.31 18.52 -22.63
C ASP A 48 19.71 19.88 -22.23
N GLU A 49 18.48 20.17 -22.67
CA GLU A 49 17.79 21.44 -22.38
C GLU A 49 16.67 21.26 -21.34
N THR A 50 15.94 20.15 -21.43
CA THR A 50 14.76 19.89 -20.60
C THR A 50 14.87 18.57 -19.86
N THR A 51 14.22 18.54 -18.70
CA THR A 51 14.04 17.34 -17.90
C THR A 51 12.63 16.81 -18.11
N ARG A 52 12.51 15.50 -18.38
CA ARG A 52 11.23 14.82 -18.60
C ARG A 52 11.02 13.76 -17.54
N GLY A 53 9.86 13.79 -16.89
CA GLY A 53 9.59 12.88 -15.80
C GLY A 53 8.17 12.33 -15.79
N SER A 54 8.01 11.33 -14.94
CA SER A 54 6.72 10.77 -14.59
C SER A 54 6.55 10.83 -13.07
N ALA A 55 5.34 11.15 -12.66
CA ALA A 55 4.95 11.18 -11.27
C ALA A 55 3.86 10.16 -10.97
N ARG A 56 3.82 9.74 -9.72
CA ARG A 56 2.84 8.82 -9.12
C ARG A 56 2.41 9.38 -7.77
N SER A 57 1.19 9.06 -7.37
CA SER A 57 0.57 9.67 -6.20
C SER A 57 -0.18 8.68 -5.32
N VAL A 58 -0.39 9.09 -4.07
CA VAL A 58 -1.27 8.43 -3.10
C VAL A 58 -2.69 9.01 -3.18
N LYS A 59 -3.67 8.35 -2.56
CA LYS A 59 -5.09 8.74 -2.65
C LYS A 59 -5.36 10.14 -2.10
N GLU A 60 -4.55 10.58 -1.15
CA GLU A 60 -4.65 11.86 -0.46
C GLU A 60 -4.09 13.03 -1.27
N PHE A 61 -3.42 12.77 -2.41
CA PHE A 61 -2.71 13.80 -3.16
C PHE A 61 -3.00 13.71 -4.67
N HIS A 62 -3.62 14.73 -5.24
CA HIS A 62 -3.92 14.77 -6.68
C HIS A 62 -2.73 15.35 -7.46
N ILE A 63 -1.98 14.50 -8.19
CA ILE A 63 -0.72 14.94 -8.80
C ILE A 63 -0.89 15.98 -9.91
N THR A 64 -1.94 15.89 -10.74
CA THR A 64 -2.17 16.88 -11.79
C THR A 64 -2.51 18.26 -11.20
N GLU A 65 -3.39 18.34 -10.19
CA GLU A 65 -3.69 19.59 -9.47
C GLU A 65 -2.43 20.18 -8.78
N ALA A 66 -1.53 19.34 -8.27
CA ALA A 66 -0.25 19.81 -7.75
C ALA A 66 0.64 20.41 -8.84
N PHE A 67 0.63 19.83 -10.06
CA PHE A 67 1.31 20.43 -11.21
C PHE A 67 0.63 21.71 -11.70
N ASP A 68 -0.70 21.81 -11.65
CA ASP A 68 -1.43 23.05 -12.00
C ASP A 68 -0.99 24.22 -11.11
N GLN A 69 -0.71 23.97 -9.83
CA GLN A 69 -0.17 24.96 -8.89
C GLN A 69 1.28 25.37 -9.19
N CYS A 70 2.02 24.54 -9.92
CA CYS A 70 3.41 24.75 -10.30
C CYS A 70 3.59 25.05 -11.80
N LYS A 71 2.50 25.36 -12.51
CA LYS A 71 2.47 25.43 -13.98
C LYS A 71 3.49 26.40 -14.58
N ASP A 72 3.83 27.48 -13.88
CA ASP A 72 4.75 28.51 -14.36
C ASP A 72 6.19 28.01 -14.46
N LEU A 73 6.53 26.94 -13.73
CA LEU A 73 7.84 26.27 -13.82
C LEU A 73 7.88 25.24 -14.95
N LEU A 74 6.71 24.76 -15.40
CA LEU A 74 6.58 23.62 -16.29
C LEU A 74 6.46 24.07 -17.74
N VAL A 75 7.17 23.38 -18.64
CA VAL A 75 6.97 23.50 -20.09
C VAL A 75 5.63 22.86 -20.48
N ARG A 76 5.32 21.71 -19.88
CA ARG A 76 4.04 21.00 -20.02
C ARG A 76 3.86 19.97 -18.91
N HIS A 77 2.61 19.65 -18.60
CA HIS A 77 2.26 18.50 -17.77
C HIS A 77 0.89 17.95 -18.19
N GLY A 78 0.55 16.75 -17.73
CA GLY A 78 -0.75 16.14 -17.96
C GLY A 78 -0.86 14.73 -17.38
N GLY A 79 -2.08 14.29 -17.10
CA GLY A 79 -2.38 12.99 -16.52
C GLY A 79 -3.63 13.01 -15.65
N HIS A 80 -3.68 12.07 -14.71
CA HIS A 80 -4.79 11.86 -13.77
C HIS A 80 -4.32 11.99 -12.32
N ALA A 81 -5.27 11.95 -11.38
CA ALA A 81 -5.02 12.06 -9.94
C ALA A 81 -3.83 11.23 -9.42
N ALA A 82 -3.70 9.98 -9.88
CA ALA A 82 -2.68 9.05 -9.41
C ALA A 82 -1.39 9.03 -10.24
N ALA A 83 -1.39 9.59 -11.46
CA ALA A 83 -0.27 9.47 -12.38
C ALA A 83 -0.26 10.60 -13.41
N ALA A 84 0.89 11.25 -13.57
CA ALA A 84 1.08 12.29 -14.56
C ALA A 84 2.49 12.28 -15.16
N GLY A 85 2.63 12.94 -16.31
CA GLY A 85 3.91 13.24 -16.95
C GLY A 85 4.15 14.74 -16.94
N PHE A 86 5.42 15.14 -16.91
CA PHE A 86 5.82 16.55 -16.94
C PHE A 86 7.10 16.78 -17.75
N THR A 87 7.29 18.02 -18.19
CA THR A 87 8.52 18.52 -18.79
C THR A 87 8.83 19.87 -18.17
N VAL A 88 10.08 20.06 -17.74
CA VAL A 88 10.57 21.27 -17.07
C VAL A 88 11.88 21.71 -17.72
N GLN A 89 12.14 23.01 -17.79
CA GLN A 89 13.47 23.49 -18.19
C GLN A 89 14.49 23.10 -17.12
N ASN A 90 15.70 22.73 -17.52
CA ASN A 90 16.72 22.25 -16.56
C ASN A 90 17.01 23.28 -15.44
N GLU A 91 16.93 24.58 -15.74
CA GLU A 91 17.11 25.67 -14.78
C GLU A 91 16.00 25.75 -13.71
N HIS A 92 14.80 25.23 -13.97
CA HIS A 92 13.67 25.25 -13.05
C HIS A 92 13.49 23.92 -12.29
N LEU A 93 14.37 22.94 -12.50
CA LEU A 93 14.21 21.59 -11.94
C LEU A 93 14.17 21.59 -10.41
N ASP A 94 15.13 22.26 -9.78
CA ASP A 94 15.20 22.33 -8.31
C ASP A 94 14.02 23.13 -7.74
N ALA A 95 13.65 24.25 -8.39
CA ALA A 95 12.48 25.04 -8.01
C ALA A 95 11.17 24.24 -8.08
N LEU A 96 11.03 23.38 -9.10
CA LEU A 96 9.87 22.49 -9.22
C LEU A 96 9.83 21.45 -8.09
N ALA A 97 10.97 20.85 -7.76
CA ALA A 97 11.05 19.88 -6.66
C ALA A 97 10.63 20.52 -5.33
N ASP A 98 11.11 21.73 -5.04
CA ASP A 98 10.77 22.47 -3.83
C ASP A 98 9.29 22.89 -3.79
N ALA A 99 8.76 23.37 -4.91
CA ALA A 99 7.35 23.73 -5.01
C ALA A 99 6.43 22.52 -4.75
N LEU A 100 6.73 21.35 -5.34
CA LEU A 100 5.95 20.13 -5.13
C LEU A 100 6.00 19.64 -3.69
N ARG A 101 7.15 19.78 -3.02
CA ARG A 101 7.28 19.47 -1.59
C ARG A 101 6.44 20.40 -0.73
N ALA A 102 6.41 21.70 -1.05
CA ALA A 102 5.58 22.65 -0.34
C ALA A 102 4.08 22.35 -0.51
N VAL A 103 3.65 22.01 -1.74
CA VAL A 103 2.27 21.59 -2.01
C VAL A 103 1.92 20.32 -1.23
N ALA A 104 2.80 19.33 -1.20
CA ALA A 104 2.59 18.10 -0.44
C ALA A 104 2.58 18.33 1.08
N ALA A 105 3.49 19.16 1.60
CA ALA A 105 3.51 19.55 3.02
C ALA A 105 2.20 20.22 3.43
N SER A 106 1.70 21.16 2.61
CA SER A 106 0.43 21.82 2.86
C SER A 106 -0.77 20.86 2.80
N ALA A 107 -0.74 19.87 1.89
CA ALA A 107 -1.82 18.90 1.74
C ALA A 107 -1.89 17.91 2.90
N PHE A 108 -0.75 17.51 3.46
CA PHE A 108 -0.68 16.52 4.53
C PHE A 108 -0.67 17.12 5.94
N GLY A 109 -0.36 18.41 6.07
CA GLY A 109 -0.24 19.06 7.37
C GLY A 109 0.91 18.48 8.19
N ASP A 110 0.67 18.25 9.49
CA ASP A 110 1.71 17.82 10.44
C ASP A 110 2.09 16.33 10.36
N GLY A 111 1.45 15.54 9.49
CA GLY A 111 1.65 14.09 9.43
C GLY A 111 1.78 13.56 8.01
N ALA A 112 2.79 12.72 7.75
CA ALA A 112 2.85 11.98 6.49
C ALA A 112 1.62 11.05 6.35
N PRO A 113 1.05 10.93 5.13
CA PRO A 113 -0.07 10.03 4.91
C PRO A 113 0.37 8.60 5.25
N GLN A 114 -0.55 7.84 5.84
CA GLN A 114 -0.30 6.44 6.17
C GLN A 114 -1.16 5.52 5.31
N PRO A 115 -0.61 4.39 4.84
CA PRO A 115 -1.40 3.35 4.22
C PRO A 115 -2.57 2.98 5.13
N SER A 116 -3.76 2.98 4.58
CA SER A 116 -4.98 2.59 5.30
C SER A 116 -5.75 1.56 4.50
N LEU A 117 -6.37 0.63 5.23
CA LEU A 117 -7.26 -0.38 4.67
C LEU A 117 -8.71 0.03 4.89
N SER A 118 -9.52 -0.06 3.83
CA SER A 118 -10.97 0.03 3.94
C SER A 118 -11.53 -1.35 4.21
N ILE A 119 -12.05 -1.59 5.42
CA ILE A 119 -12.68 -2.85 5.79
C ILE A 119 -14.14 -2.83 5.34
N ASP A 120 -14.54 -3.80 4.53
CA ASP A 120 -15.91 -3.90 4.01
C ASP A 120 -16.88 -4.39 5.08
N ALA A 121 -16.45 -5.36 5.91
CA ALA A 121 -17.25 -5.86 7.02
C ALA A 121 -16.41 -6.45 8.15
N ALA A 122 -16.88 -6.22 9.39
CA ALA A 122 -16.43 -6.94 10.57
C ALA A 122 -17.20 -8.26 10.70
N VAL A 123 -16.50 -9.37 10.92
CA VAL A 123 -17.08 -10.71 10.96
C VAL A 123 -16.51 -11.54 12.10
N SER A 124 -17.34 -12.43 12.66
CA SER A 124 -16.87 -13.44 13.60
C SER A 124 -16.22 -14.61 12.87
N LEU A 125 -15.27 -15.31 13.50
CA LEU A 125 -14.63 -16.47 12.87
C LEU A 125 -15.63 -17.58 12.54
N SER A 126 -16.68 -17.75 13.35
CA SER A 126 -17.74 -18.74 13.10
C SER A 126 -18.55 -18.51 11.80
N ALA A 127 -18.58 -17.27 11.29
CA ALA A 127 -19.24 -16.94 10.03
C ALA A 127 -18.38 -17.29 8.79
N LEU A 128 -17.08 -17.53 8.98
CA LEU A 128 -16.10 -17.77 7.92
C LEU A 128 -16.10 -19.25 7.53
N ASN A 129 -17.09 -19.62 6.72
CA ASN A 129 -17.29 -20.99 6.23
C ASN A 129 -17.46 -21.02 4.70
N GLU A 130 -17.55 -22.22 4.13
CA GLU A 130 -17.66 -22.41 2.68
C GLU A 130 -18.88 -21.72 2.08
N ARG A 131 -20.00 -21.63 2.80
CA ARG A 131 -21.21 -20.95 2.32
C ARG A 131 -20.99 -19.44 2.18
N LEU A 132 -20.27 -18.82 3.13
CA LEU A 132 -19.86 -17.41 2.97
C LEU A 132 -18.96 -17.27 1.75
N MET A 133 -18.00 -18.17 1.55
CA MET A 133 -17.12 -18.14 0.38
C MET A 133 -17.91 -18.22 -0.93
N GLU A 134 -18.89 -19.12 -1.03
CA GLU A 134 -19.77 -19.23 -2.19
C GLU A 134 -20.58 -17.94 -2.43
N SER A 135 -21.00 -17.26 -1.36
CA SER A 135 -21.70 -15.98 -1.47
C SER A 135 -20.77 -14.88 -1.98
N LEU A 136 -19.52 -14.83 -1.50
CA LEU A 136 -18.51 -13.86 -1.97
C LEU A 136 -18.12 -14.10 -3.43
N ARG A 137 -18.07 -15.36 -3.88
CA ARG A 137 -17.80 -15.71 -5.30
C ARG A 137 -18.84 -15.15 -6.27
N GLN A 138 -20.06 -14.88 -5.83
CA GLN A 138 -21.08 -14.24 -6.67
C GLN A 138 -20.74 -12.78 -7.00
N LEU A 139 -19.77 -12.17 -6.30
CA LEU A 139 -19.28 -10.82 -6.57
C LEU A 139 -18.15 -10.81 -7.62
N GLU A 140 -17.73 -11.96 -8.14
CA GLU A 140 -16.72 -12.05 -9.18
C GLU A 140 -17.24 -11.52 -10.55
N PRO A 141 -16.37 -10.99 -11.43
CA PRO A 141 -14.91 -10.93 -11.30
C PRO A 141 -14.41 -9.79 -10.40
N ALA A 142 -13.40 -10.09 -9.58
CA ALA A 142 -12.69 -9.08 -8.81
C ALA A 142 -11.68 -8.32 -9.69
N GLY A 143 -11.51 -7.02 -9.45
CA GLY A 143 -10.60 -6.17 -10.21
C GLY A 143 -10.71 -4.69 -9.87
N TYR A 144 -10.20 -3.85 -10.76
CA TYR A 144 -10.29 -2.40 -10.62
C TYR A 144 -11.76 -1.96 -10.67
N GLY A 145 -12.24 -1.30 -9.62
CA GLY A 145 -13.65 -0.92 -9.45
C GLY A 145 -14.53 -1.97 -8.77
N ASN A 146 -14.03 -3.19 -8.55
CA ASN A 146 -14.69 -4.24 -7.79
C ASN A 146 -13.64 -5.09 -7.03
N PRO A 147 -12.98 -4.52 -6.00
CA PRO A 147 -11.94 -5.24 -5.28
C PRO A 147 -12.52 -6.47 -4.56
N THR A 148 -11.69 -7.49 -4.35
CA THR A 148 -12.05 -8.61 -3.48
C THR A 148 -12.43 -8.08 -2.09
N PRO A 149 -13.56 -8.52 -1.50
CA PRO A 149 -13.99 -8.04 -0.19
C PRO A 149 -12.92 -8.26 0.88
N LEU A 150 -12.57 -7.18 1.57
CA LEU A 150 -11.66 -7.16 2.70
C LEU A 150 -12.46 -7.19 4.01
N LEU A 151 -12.35 -8.31 4.71
CA LEU A 151 -13.05 -8.55 5.98
C LEU A 151 -12.10 -8.32 7.15
N ALA A 152 -12.66 -8.08 8.33
CA ALA A 152 -11.88 -8.04 9.58
C ALA A 152 -12.52 -8.87 10.69
N ALA A 153 -11.66 -9.51 11.49
CA ALA A 153 -12.04 -10.10 12.77
C ALA A 153 -11.24 -9.42 13.88
N PHE A 154 -11.94 -8.97 14.92
CA PHE A 154 -11.36 -8.20 16.01
C PHE A 154 -11.16 -9.06 17.25
N ASP A 155 -10.11 -8.76 18.02
CA ASP A 155 -9.82 -9.39 19.30
C ASP A 155 -9.75 -10.94 19.25
N VAL A 156 -9.09 -11.49 18.22
CA VAL A 156 -8.83 -12.92 18.10
C VAL A 156 -7.51 -13.31 18.76
N LYS A 157 -7.45 -14.49 19.35
CA LYS A 157 -6.25 -15.04 20.00
C LYS A 157 -5.37 -15.76 18.98
N LEU A 158 -4.08 -15.47 18.99
CA LEU A 158 -3.08 -16.25 18.27
C LEU A 158 -2.85 -17.59 18.96
N VAL A 159 -3.07 -18.70 18.25
CA VAL A 159 -2.89 -20.07 18.73
C VAL A 159 -1.49 -20.57 18.41
N SER A 160 -1.09 -20.42 17.15
CA SER A 160 0.22 -20.85 16.66
C SER A 160 0.65 -19.96 15.50
N ALA A 161 1.97 -19.85 15.30
CA ALA A 161 2.57 -19.12 14.20
C ALA A 161 3.86 -19.80 13.78
N ARG A 162 4.17 -19.77 12.49
CA ARG A 162 5.46 -20.20 11.95
C ARG A 162 5.76 -19.52 10.61
N ARG A 163 7.04 -19.29 10.35
CA ARG A 163 7.51 -18.92 9.02
C ARG A 163 7.44 -20.12 8.07
N VAL A 164 7.02 -19.90 6.83
CA VAL A 164 6.90 -20.91 5.78
C VAL A 164 7.41 -20.37 4.44
N GLY A 165 7.65 -21.26 3.48
CA GLY A 165 8.40 -20.97 2.25
C GLY A 165 9.87 -21.34 2.40
N SER A 166 10.57 -21.51 1.26
CA SER A 166 11.97 -21.96 1.22
C SER A 166 12.94 -21.05 1.97
N ASP A 167 12.58 -19.77 2.11
CA ASP A 167 13.33 -18.71 2.77
C ASP A 167 12.61 -18.16 4.01
N GLY A 168 11.48 -18.76 4.39
CA GLY A 168 10.66 -18.28 5.51
C GLY A 168 9.98 -16.92 5.27
N THR A 169 9.82 -16.50 4.01
CA THR A 169 9.22 -15.21 3.64
C THR A 169 7.73 -15.09 3.96
N HIS A 170 7.01 -16.19 4.14
CA HIS A 170 5.57 -16.16 4.46
C HIS A 170 5.33 -16.50 5.92
N LEU A 171 4.21 -16.04 6.47
CA LEU A 171 3.80 -16.33 7.84
C LEU A 171 2.49 -17.12 7.84
N LYS A 172 2.54 -18.37 8.30
CA LYS A 172 1.36 -19.21 8.54
C LYS A 172 0.98 -19.10 10.02
N MET A 173 -0.29 -18.87 10.31
CA MET A 173 -0.81 -18.74 11.67
C MET A 173 -2.10 -19.54 11.86
N GLN A 174 -2.47 -19.75 13.12
CA GLN A 174 -3.81 -20.14 13.52
C GLN A 174 -4.36 -19.14 14.53
N VAL A 175 -5.61 -18.71 14.34
CA VAL A 175 -6.30 -17.77 15.22
C VAL A 175 -7.60 -18.35 15.73
N THR A 176 -8.04 -17.90 16.91
CA THR A 176 -9.29 -18.37 17.52
C THR A 176 -10.03 -17.26 18.27
N ASP A 177 -11.36 -17.35 18.26
CA ASP A 177 -12.25 -16.57 19.14
C ASP A 177 -12.62 -17.35 20.43
N GLY A 178 -11.98 -18.50 20.66
CA GLY A 178 -12.27 -19.43 21.75
C GLY A 178 -13.25 -20.55 21.39
N ARG A 179 -13.93 -20.47 20.24
CA ARG A 179 -14.85 -21.50 19.75
C ARG A 179 -14.42 -22.06 18.39
N THR A 180 -14.06 -21.18 17.47
CA THR A 180 -13.63 -21.52 16.12
C THR A 180 -12.14 -21.29 15.99
N VAL A 181 -11.43 -22.19 15.30
CA VAL A 181 -10.01 -22.04 14.96
C VAL A 181 -9.90 -22.01 13.45
N LEU A 182 -9.18 -21.02 12.91
CA LEU A 182 -8.96 -20.89 11.47
C LEU A 182 -7.50 -20.71 11.12
N ASP A 183 -7.13 -21.31 10.00
CA ASP A 183 -5.83 -21.16 9.38
C ASP A 183 -5.72 -19.77 8.72
N CYS A 184 -4.54 -19.18 8.82
CA CYS A 184 -4.18 -17.91 8.22
C CYS A 184 -2.88 -18.05 7.43
N ILE A 185 -2.74 -17.26 6.36
CA ILE A 185 -1.48 -17.06 5.63
C ILE A 185 -1.29 -15.58 5.34
N ALA A 186 -0.12 -15.05 5.67
CA ALA A 186 0.31 -13.71 5.30
C ALA A 186 1.52 -13.84 4.36
N PHE A 187 1.32 -13.53 3.08
CA PHE A 187 2.35 -13.70 2.06
C PHE A 187 3.40 -12.58 2.15
N ARG A 188 4.69 -12.92 2.13
CA ARG A 188 5.82 -11.98 2.22
C ARG A 188 5.88 -11.22 3.56
N GLN A 189 5.23 -11.75 4.59
CA GLN A 189 5.17 -11.15 5.92
C GLN A 189 5.82 -12.03 7.00
N GLY A 190 6.82 -12.83 6.63
CA GLY A 190 7.56 -13.70 7.55
C GLY A 190 8.19 -12.95 8.73
N ASP A 191 8.59 -11.70 8.51
CA ASP A 191 9.24 -10.85 9.52
C ASP A 191 8.32 -10.43 10.66
N TRP A 192 7.00 -10.50 10.47
CA TRP A 192 6.04 -10.22 11.54
C TRP A 192 6.15 -11.22 12.70
N PHE A 193 6.64 -12.44 12.42
CA PHE A 193 6.74 -13.54 13.40
C PHE A 193 7.38 -13.11 14.73
N ALA A 194 8.44 -12.31 14.68
CA ALA A 194 9.18 -11.87 15.87
C ALA A 194 8.41 -10.88 16.76
N LYS A 195 7.34 -10.26 16.24
CA LYS A 195 6.59 -9.18 16.91
C LYS A 195 5.10 -9.50 17.06
N LEU A 196 4.70 -10.75 16.85
CA LEU A 196 3.30 -11.13 16.91
C LEU A 196 2.71 -10.96 18.32
N PRO A 197 1.59 -10.22 18.46
CA PRO A 197 0.86 -10.14 19.73
C PRO A 197 0.09 -11.44 20.01
N HIS A 198 -0.25 -11.68 21.28
CA HIS A 198 -1.14 -12.79 21.65
C HIS A 198 -2.60 -12.60 21.23
N ARG A 199 -3.05 -11.34 21.14
CA ARG A 199 -4.40 -10.96 20.68
C ARG A 199 -4.28 -9.91 19.58
N ILE A 200 -4.97 -10.14 18.48
CA ILE A 200 -4.84 -9.33 17.27
C ILE A 200 -6.21 -8.96 16.70
N ASP A 201 -6.26 -7.81 16.04
CA ASP A 201 -7.25 -7.55 15.00
C ASP A 201 -6.62 -7.94 13.67
N VAL A 202 -7.36 -8.66 12.84
CA VAL A 202 -6.85 -9.21 11.57
C VAL A 202 -7.73 -8.79 10.41
N ALA A 203 -7.12 -8.18 9.39
CA ALA A 203 -7.75 -7.85 8.12
C ALA A 203 -7.35 -8.88 7.06
N PHE A 204 -8.31 -9.46 6.35
CA PHE A 204 -8.07 -10.59 5.46
C PHE A 204 -9.07 -10.67 4.31
N THR A 205 -8.64 -11.31 3.22
CA THR A 205 -9.57 -11.84 2.21
C THR A 205 -9.80 -13.32 2.51
N LEU A 206 -11.02 -13.81 2.27
CA LEU A 206 -11.34 -15.23 2.43
C LEU A 206 -10.87 -16.02 1.22
N GLU A 207 -10.16 -17.13 1.43
CA GLU A 207 -9.74 -18.02 0.36
C GLU A 207 -10.00 -19.49 0.72
N ILE A 208 -10.00 -20.33 -0.31
CA ILE A 208 -10.03 -21.78 -0.14
C ILE A 208 -8.61 -22.28 -0.37
N ASN A 209 -8.07 -22.97 0.64
CA ASN A 209 -6.83 -23.70 0.53
C ASN A 209 -7.14 -25.17 0.19
N GLU A 210 -6.64 -25.63 -0.95
CA GLU A 210 -6.71 -27.04 -1.37
C GLU A 210 -5.31 -27.64 -1.30
N TRP A 211 -5.09 -28.53 -0.32
CA TRP A 211 -3.82 -29.18 -0.12
C TRP A 211 -4.03 -30.66 0.20
N ASN A 212 -3.32 -31.55 -0.51
CA ASN A 212 -3.40 -33.00 -0.31
C ASN A 212 -4.84 -33.57 -0.35
N GLY A 213 -5.70 -32.99 -1.20
CA GLY A 213 -7.11 -33.39 -1.31
C GLY A 213 -8.03 -32.85 -0.21
N GLU A 214 -7.49 -32.17 0.80
CA GLU A 214 -8.27 -31.46 1.81
C GLU A 214 -8.52 -30.01 1.39
N ARG A 215 -9.78 -29.60 1.48
CA ARG A 215 -10.27 -28.27 1.14
C ARG A 215 -10.72 -27.58 2.41
N ASN A 216 -10.07 -26.47 2.76
CA ASN A 216 -10.38 -25.73 3.98
C ASN A 216 -10.45 -24.23 3.70
N VAL A 217 -11.32 -23.53 4.43
CA VAL A 217 -11.34 -22.07 4.44
C VAL A 217 -10.09 -21.55 5.14
N GLN A 218 -9.42 -20.58 4.53
CA GLN A 218 -8.21 -19.95 5.04
C GLN A 218 -8.34 -18.41 4.96
N LEU A 219 -7.74 -17.72 5.92
CA LEU A 219 -7.65 -16.26 5.92
C LEU A 219 -6.35 -15.82 5.24
N ASN A 220 -6.46 -15.15 4.09
CA ASN A 220 -5.32 -14.50 3.45
C ASN A 220 -5.14 -13.12 4.07
N VAL A 221 -4.26 -13.05 5.07
CA VAL A 221 -4.06 -11.87 5.91
C VAL A 221 -3.38 -10.77 5.10
N LYS A 222 -4.03 -9.61 5.06
CA LYS A 222 -3.51 -8.39 4.43
C LYS A 222 -2.79 -7.50 5.43
N ASP A 223 -3.31 -7.42 6.65
CA ASP A 223 -2.68 -6.70 7.75
C ASP A 223 -3.17 -7.24 9.10
N LEU A 224 -2.39 -6.99 10.15
CA LEU A 224 -2.78 -7.28 11.52
C LEU A 224 -2.22 -6.21 12.45
N ARG A 225 -2.95 -5.97 13.53
CA ARG A 225 -2.49 -5.12 14.63
C ARG A 225 -2.75 -5.80 15.96
N LYS A 226 -2.06 -5.35 17.00
CA LYS A 226 -2.43 -5.72 18.38
C LYS A 226 -3.87 -5.31 18.61
N ALA A 227 -4.68 -6.21 19.16
CA ALA A 227 -6.05 -5.89 19.53
C ALA A 227 -6.03 -4.73 20.51
N GLU A 228 -6.74 -3.65 20.17
CA GLU A 228 -6.99 -2.58 21.11
C GLU A 228 -7.94 -3.12 22.17
N SER A 229 -7.62 -2.87 23.44
CA SER A 229 -8.55 -3.17 24.53
C SER A 229 -9.73 -2.22 24.39
N VAL A 230 -10.69 -2.55 23.54
CA VAL A 230 -11.93 -1.79 23.46
C VAL A 230 -12.66 -2.11 24.76
N MET A 231 -12.70 -1.13 25.68
CA MET A 231 -13.77 -1.08 26.66
C MET A 231 -15.06 -1.09 25.85
N ARG A 232 -15.70 -2.26 25.78
CA ARG A 232 -17.02 -2.40 25.18
C ARG A 232 -17.94 -1.61 26.09
N ASP A 233 -18.28 -0.38 25.70
CA ASP A 233 -19.40 0.32 26.31
C ASP A 233 -20.63 -0.59 26.20
N ALA A 234 -21.28 -0.74 27.36
CA ALA A 234 -22.36 -1.67 27.66
C ALA A 234 -23.67 -1.31 26.96
#